data_AF-A0A2H6A1U5-F1
#
_entry.id   AF-A0A2H6A1U5-F1
#
_cell.length_a   1.000
_cell.length_b   1.000
_cell.length_c   1.000
_cell.angle_alpha   90.00
_cell.angle_beta   90.00
_cell.angle_gamma   90.00
#
_symmetry.space_group_name_H-M   'P 1'
#
loop_
_entity.id
_entity.type
_entity.pdbx_description
1 polymer ?
#
loop_
_entity_poly.entity_id
_entity_poly.type
_entity_poly.pdbx_seq_one_letter_code
_entity_poly.pdbx_strand_id
1 'polypeptide(L)'
;MRGVARILGLGCVALALAAGSLAAQGGQAGSTRGKELYDKWCAGCHGETGRGDGPAAGYMLPRPRDFTQALYQIRTTASGQLPTDEDLMKILEQGMPGTAMPGWSSVLSPSDRREVIAYIKSFSPFFASGEAPEVVRIGRAPRRSEEGIQEGKELYQRLECWKCHGNAGRGDGPSAPTLRDRDEYPIAAADLTENWRFNGGGRVEDIFQRLVTGLDGTPMPSSKDLLDAGVVTEEQLWRLAQYVRSLSPEQPPRVQEIVRARRIEGPVPQHPDDSAWVQAEEFYIPLVGQIIRPPRWFAPRVDGIFVSALYDSEKLALRLRWHDPSESPDSAWAEWRGAIARTMAPVDEPLDSLPRPDGVMVQFPRTIPDDVTRPYFLMGEPNNPVYLWRWQSAPRLAEAGRATGFGTFTALPSGPDVPGYEAVFEDGEWRLVLTRALAAADTASALSFATGRPIPMAFFAWDGDNTEGGGRMAVSTWYYLVLEEPVPGTAYVTPVVAAMLTGLLGWVVVWRAQRRERTISGARE
;
A
#
# COMPACT_ATOMS: atom_id res chain seq x y z
N MET A 1 -46.00 -88.45 4.73
CA MET A 1 -47.24 -88.38 5.54
C MET A 1 -47.09 -87.18 6.47
N ARG A 2 -47.91 -86.12 6.31
CA ARG A 2 -48.96 -85.72 7.29
C ARG A 2 -48.45 -85.90 8.73
N GLY A 3 -48.10 -84.90 9.53
CA GLY A 3 -48.76 -83.62 9.82
C GLY A 3 -49.35 -83.68 11.25
N VAL A 4 -49.15 -82.61 12.04
CA VAL A 4 -49.86 -82.23 13.30
C VAL A 4 -49.34 -82.98 14.57
N ALA A 5 -49.09 -82.42 15.78
CA ALA A 5 -49.50 -81.19 16.48
C ALA A 5 -48.60 -80.89 17.73
N ARG A 6 -48.49 -79.58 18.10
CA ARG A 6 -48.68 -78.90 19.42
C ARG A 6 -47.95 -79.44 20.68
N ILE A 7 -47.42 -78.68 21.66
CA ILE A 7 -47.46 -77.27 22.12
C ILE A 7 -46.51 -77.13 23.35
N LEU A 8 -46.13 -75.89 23.72
CA LEU A 8 -45.66 -75.36 25.04
C LEU A 8 -44.18 -75.51 25.47
N GLY A 9 -43.55 -74.35 25.75
CA GLY A 9 -42.37 -74.25 26.60
C GLY A 9 -41.61 -72.93 26.47
N LEU A 10 -41.79 -72.02 27.44
CA LEU A 10 -41.22 -70.67 27.57
C LEU A 10 -39.69 -70.57 27.42
N GLY A 11 -39.22 -69.45 26.88
CA GLY A 11 -37.82 -69.02 26.99
C GLY A 11 -37.49 -67.76 26.21
N CYS A 12 -37.89 -66.58 26.71
CA CYS A 12 -37.46 -65.29 26.20
C CYS A 12 -35.95 -65.07 26.41
N VAL A 13 -35.17 -64.94 25.33
CA VAL A 13 -34.05 -64.00 25.25
C VAL A 13 -34.08 -63.37 23.86
N ALA A 14 -34.53 -62.13 23.81
CA ALA A 14 -34.58 -61.30 22.61
C ALA A 14 -33.17 -60.81 22.26
N LEU A 15 -32.82 -60.96 20.98
CA LEU A 15 -31.79 -60.17 20.31
C LEU A 15 -32.16 -58.69 20.43
N ALA A 16 -31.29 -57.90 21.06
CA ALA A 16 -31.26 -56.45 20.88
C ALA A 16 -29.80 -56.05 20.63
N LEU A 17 -29.50 -55.76 19.36
CA LEU A 17 -28.32 -55.04 18.92
C LEU A 17 -28.33 -53.65 19.58
N ALA A 18 -27.61 -53.50 20.69
CA ALA A 18 -27.25 -52.20 21.20
C ALA A 18 -25.98 -51.74 20.49
N ALA A 19 -26.15 -50.95 19.44
CA ALA A 19 -25.13 -50.05 18.93
C ALA A 19 -24.82 -49.03 20.04
N GLY A 20 -23.82 -49.35 20.86
CA GLY A 20 -23.25 -48.43 21.83
C GLY A 20 -22.34 -47.44 21.12
N SER A 21 -22.91 -46.28 20.78
CA SER A 21 -22.13 -45.08 20.46
C SER A 21 -21.23 -44.75 21.65
N LEU A 22 -19.94 -45.10 21.57
CA LEU A 22 -18.94 -44.34 22.29
C LEU A 22 -18.89 -42.97 21.62
N ALA A 23 -19.77 -42.08 22.08
CA ALA A 23 -19.54 -40.67 21.99
C ALA A 23 -18.21 -40.41 22.70
N ALA A 24 -17.16 -40.20 21.90
CA ALA A 24 -15.97 -39.55 22.38
C ALA A 24 -16.42 -38.24 23.03
N GLN A 25 -16.17 -38.11 24.32
CA GLN A 25 -16.23 -36.83 25.02
C GLN A 25 -15.15 -35.95 24.37
N GLY A 26 -15.54 -35.19 23.35
CA GLY A 26 -14.74 -34.16 22.73
C GLY A 26 -14.65 -32.96 23.65
N GLY A 27 -13.86 -33.07 24.72
CA GLY A 27 -13.24 -31.89 25.32
C GLY A 27 -12.32 -31.30 24.25
N GLN A 28 -12.45 -30.00 23.98
CA GLN A 28 -11.60 -29.26 23.05
C GLN A 28 -10.14 -29.29 23.53
N ALA A 29 -9.42 -30.39 23.25
CA ALA A 29 -7.98 -30.34 23.10
C ALA A 29 -7.72 -29.70 21.74
N GLY A 30 -7.04 -28.53 21.73
CA GLY A 30 -6.64 -27.88 20.48
C GLY A 30 -5.95 -28.89 19.55
N SER A 31 -6.20 -28.78 18.24
CA SER A 31 -5.62 -29.68 17.26
C SER A 31 -4.09 -29.74 17.42
N THR A 32 -3.53 -30.92 17.67
CA THR A 32 -2.07 -31.12 17.76
C THR A 32 -1.39 -30.60 16.50
N ARG A 33 -2.00 -30.85 15.34
CA ARG A 33 -1.54 -30.32 14.05
C ARG A 33 -1.67 -28.80 13.98
N GLY A 34 -2.79 -28.24 14.44
CA GLY A 34 -3.02 -26.80 14.50
C GLY A 34 -1.96 -26.09 15.34
N LYS A 35 -1.59 -26.67 16.49
CA LYS A 35 -0.51 -26.17 17.34
C LYS A 35 0.84 -26.17 16.62
N GLU A 36 1.24 -27.30 16.02
CA GLU A 36 2.51 -27.39 15.29
C GLU A 36 2.64 -26.32 14.20
N LEU A 37 1.56 -26.08 13.46
CA LEU A 37 1.51 -25.06 12.43
C LEU A 37 1.56 -23.64 13.01
N TYR A 38 0.81 -23.40 14.09
CA TYR A 38 0.81 -22.11 14.77
C TYR A 38 2.19 -21.77 15.35
N ASP A 39 2.83 -22.71 16.04
CA ASP A 39 4.17 -22.52 16.61
C ASP A 39 5.19 -22.17 15.51
N LYS A 40 5.07 -22.82 14.35
CA LYS A 40 5.99 -22.63 13.22
C LYS A 40 5.79 -21.28 12.51
N TRP A 41 4.55 -20.83 12.35
CA TRP A 41 4.23 -19.73 11.42
C TRP A 41 3.63 -18.48 12.09
N CYS A 42 3.00 -18.62 13.25
CA CYS A 42 2.21 -17.57 13.88
C CYS A 42 2.82 -17.07 15.20
N ALA A 43 3.38 -17.97 16.00
CA ALA A 43 3.86 -17.68 17.36
C ALA A 43 4.99 -16.62 17.40
N GLY A 44 5.78 -16.49 16.33
CA GLY A 44 6.82 -15.45 16.24
C GLY A 44 6.27 -14.02 16.37
N CYS A 45 5.01 -13.80 15.95
CA CYS A 45 4.33 -12.52 16.08
C CYS A 45 3.27 -12.56 17.19
N HIS A 46 2.40 -13.57 17.19
CA HIS A 46 1.25 -13.66 18.10
C HIS A 46 1.57 -14.25 19.49
N GLY A 47 2.81 -14.72 19.70
CA GLY A 47 3.24 -15.34 20.95
C GLY A 47 2.77 -16.79 21.09
N GLU A 48 3.50 -17.59 21.87
CA GLU A 48 3.16 -19.00 22.12
C GLU A 48 1.82 -19.18 22.84
N THR A 49 1.42 -18.16 23.62
CA THR A 49 0.16 -18.14 24.38
C THR A 49 -0.97 -17.37 23.67
N GLY A 50 -0.74 -16.91 22.43
CA GLY A 50 -1.74 -16.21 21.63
C GLY A 50 -2.04 -14.78 22.10
N ARG A 51 -1.19 -14.17 22.93
CA ARG A 51 -1.41 -12.86 23.54
C ARG A 51 -0.95 -11.67 22.70
N GLY A 52 -0.50 -11.90 21.47
CA GLY A 52 0.06 -10.84 20.65
C GLY A 52 1.44 -10.34 21.11
N ASP A 53 2.12 -11.13 21.94
CA ASP A 53 3.37 -10.78 22.64
C ASP A 53 4.58 -11.60 22.14
N GLY A 54 4.52 -12.06 20.89
CA GLY A 54 5.63 -12.76 20.27
C GLY A 54 6.90 -11.91 20.19
N PRO A 55 8.08 -12.53 20.02
CA PRO A 55 9.36 -11.82 19.99
C PRO A 55 9.43 -10.70 18.93
N ALA A 56 8.63 -10.78 17.86
CA ALA A 56 8.56 -9.75 16.84
C ALA A 56 7.53 -8.64 17.14
N ALA A 57 6.60 -8.84 18.07
CA ALA A 57 5.48 -7.94 18.35
C ALA A 57 5.95 -6.53 18.70
N GLY A 58 7.06 -6.43 19.46
CA GLY A 58 7.72 -5.19 19.87
C GLY A 58 8.05 -4.22 18.73
N TYR A 59 8.18 -4.73 17.50
CA TYR A 59 8.61 -3.99 16.32
C TYR A 59 7.46 -3.72 15.32
N MET A 60 6.22 -4.04 15.68
CA MET A 60 5.06 -3.94 14.79
C MET A 60 4.07 -2.92 15.31
N LEU A 61 3.61 -2.05 14.41
CA LEU A 61 2.44 -1.20 14.59
C LEU A 61 1.54 -1.35 13.35
N PRO A 62 0.27 -1.74 13.50
CA PRO A 62 -0.39 -2.15 14.75
C PRO A 62 0.22 -3.41 15.39
N ARG A 63 -0.02 -3.64 16.69
CA ARG A 63 0.41 -4.86 17.39
C ARG A 63 -0.27 -6.11 16.83
N PRO A 64 0.40 -7.29 16.87
CA PRO A 64 -0.26 -8.56 16.58
C PRO A 64 -1.46 -8.78 17.49
N ARG A 65 -2.51 -9.41 16.96
CA ARG A 65 -3.74 -9.64 17.71
C ARG A 65 -3.51 -10.54 18.93
N ASP A 66 -4.02 -10.11 20.09
CA ASP A 66 -4.29 -10.96 21.26
C ASP A 66 -5.56 -11.79 21.03
N PHE A 67 -5.39 -13.09 20.78
CA PHE A 67 -6.46 -14.05 20.55
C PHE A 67 -7.18 -14.45 21.84
N THR A 68 -6.58 -14.27 23.02
CA THR A 68 -7.17 -14.65 24.31
C THR A 68 -8.42 -13.81 24.63
N GLN A 69 -8.46 -12.58 24.11
CA GLN A 69 -9.59 -11.67 24.28
C GLN A 69 -10.78 -11.96 23.36
N ALA A 70 -10.59 -12.80 22.33
CA ALA A 70 -11.58 -13.10 21.30
C ALA A 70 -12.19 -11.87 20.59
N LEU A 71 -11.46 -10.75 20.53
CA LEU A 71 -11.85 -9.56 19.78
C LEU A 71 -11.18 -9.53 18.41
N TYR A 72 -11.96 -9.38 17.35
CA TYR A 72 -11.44 -9.42 15.98
C TYR A 72 -11.88 -8.17 15.22
N GLN A 73 -10.96 -7.51 14.52
CA GLN A 73 -11.32 -6.33 13.72
C GLN A 73 -12.21 -6.72 12.54
N ILE A 74 -11.85 -7.78 11.81
CA ILE A 74 -12.49 -8.16 10.55
C ILE A 74 -13.48 -9.28 10.79
N ARG A 75 -14.77 -8.94 10.70
CA ARG A 75 -15.89 -9.84 10.96
C ARG A 75 -17.07 -9.56 10.03
N THR A 76 -17.98 -10.53 9.98
CA THR A 76 -19.32 -10.38 9.40
C THR A 76 -20.43 -10.37 10.46
N THR A 77 -20.06 -10.44 11.74
CA THR A 77 -20.95 -10.43 12.91
C THR A 77 -21.02 -9.04 13.56
N ALA A 78 -21.99 -8.81 14.44
CA ALA A 78 -22.18 -7.50 15.07
C ALA A 78 -20.98 -7.09 15.96
N SER A 79 -20.80 -5.79 16.23
CA SER A 79 -19.72 -5.33 17.13
C SER A 79 -19.81 -6.01 18.50
N GLY A 80 -18.66 -6.42 19.04
CA GLY A 80 -18.56 -7.20 20.27
C GLY A 80 -18.84 -8.70 20.13
N GLN A 81 -19.28 -9.17 18.96
CA GLN A 81 -19.53 -10.60 18.70
C GLN A 81 -18.31 -11.30 18.12
N LEU A 82 -18.25 -12.63 18.34
CA LEU A 82 -17.19 -13.48 17.81
C LEU A 82 -17.18 -13.51 16.27
N PRO A 83 -15.99 -13.68 15.64
CA PRO A 83 -15.90 -13.95 14.21
C PRO A 83 -16.50 -15.31 13.86
N THR A 84 -16.95 -15.46 12.62
CA THR A 84 -17.23 -16.79 12.05
C THR A 84 -15.93 -17.50 11.65
N ASP A 85 -15.98 -18.82 11.46
CA ASP A 85 -14.84 -19.58 10.93
C ASP A 85 -14.47 -19.11 9.51
N GLU A 86 -15.44 -18.65 8.73
CA GLU A 86 -15.22 -18.07 7.40
C GLU A 86 -14.49 -16.73 7.46
N ASP A 87 -14.80 -15.88 8.45
CA ASP A 87 -14.06 -14.63 8.68
C ASP A 87 -12.58 -14.93 8.97
N LEU A 88 -12.31 -15.89 9.87
CA LEU A 88 -10.95 -16.30 10.22
C LEU A 88 -10.22 -16.96 9.03
N MET A 89 -10.95 -17.75 8.24
CA MET A 89 -10.42 -18.34 7.02
C MET A 89 -9.97 -17.24 6.04
N LYS A 90 -10.84 -16.27 5.72
CA LYS A 90 -10.52 -15.15 4.82
C LYS A 90 -9.27 -14.40 5.26
N ILE A 91 -9.13 -14.12 6.56
CA ILE A 91 -7.95 -13.47 7.13
C ILE A 91 -6.69 -14.32 6.90
N LEU A 92 -6.73 -15.63 7.13
CA LEU A 92 -5.57 -16.49 6.87
C LEU A 92 -5.27 -16.63 5.37
N GLU A 93 -6.26 -16.59 4.48
CA GLU A 93 -6.01 -16.69 3.04
C GLU A 93 -5.34 -15.45 2.46
N GLN A 94 -5.83 -14.28 2.86
CA GLN A 94 -5.52 -12.98 2.24
C GLN A 94 -4.51 -12.16 3.07
N GLY A 95 -4.34 -12.49 4.35
CA GLY A 95 -3.62 -11.67 5.30
C GLY A 95 -4.45 -10.47 5.73
N MET A 96 -3.77 -9.47 6.29
CA MET A 96 -4.37 -8.19 6.63
C MET A 96 -3.53 -7.08 5.97
N PRO A 97 -3.90 -6.65 4.74
CA PRO A 97 -3.26 -5.50 4.08
C PRO A 97 -3.15 -4.30 5.02
N GLY A 98 -2.08 -3.51 4.85
CA GLY A 98 -1.78 -2.39 5.76
C GLY A 98 -1.20 -2.81 7.12
N THR A 99 -0.92 -4.11 7.33
CA THR A 99 -0.26 -4.63 8.55
C THR A 99 0.86 -5.61 8.18
N ALA A 100 1.60 -6.09 9.18
CA ALA A 100 2.63 -7.11 9.00
C ALA A 100 2.08 -8.53 8.75
N MET A 101 0.76 -8.77 8.80
CA MET A 101 0.17 -10.11 8.68
C MET A 101 0.00 -10.53 7.21
N PRO A 102 0.81 -11.47 6.69
CA PRO A 102 0.75 -11.89 5.30
C PRO A 102 -0.42 -12.86 5.05
N GLY A 103 -0.73 -13.07 3.77
CA GLY A 103 -1.61 -14.16 3.34
C GLY A 103 -0.88 -15.51 3.33
N TRP A 104 -1.54 -16.56 3.83
CA TRP A 104 -0.96 -17.90 3.99
C TRP A 104 -1.44 -18.92 2.96
N SER A 105 -2.25 -18.51 1.98
CA SER A 105 -2.82 -19.41 0.96
C SER A 105 -1.76 -20.10 0.07
N SER A 106 -0.58 -19.51 -0.09
CA SER A 106 0.55 -20.09 -0.84
C SER A 106 1.40 -21.07 -0.03
N VAL A 107 1.25 -21.08 1.30
CA VAL A 107 2.10 -21.87 2.22
C VAL A 107 1.30 -22.96 2.94
N LEU A 108 0.05 -22.69 3.31
CA LEU A 108 -0.81 -23.58 4.07
C LEU A 108 -1.99 -24.06 3.22
N SER A 109 -2.24 -25.37 3.26
CA SER A 109 -3.41 -25.95 2.59
C SER A 109 -4.72 -25.46 3.24
N PRO A 110 -5.87 -25.55 2.55
CA PRO A 110 -7.17 -25.26 3.19
C PRO A 110 -7.45 -26.09 4.44
N SER A 111 -6.93 -27.32 4.52
CA SER A 111 -7.06 -28.16 5.72
C SER A 111 -6.19 -27.65 6.86
N ASP A 112 -4.91 -27.37 6.60
CA ASP A 112 -3.98 -26.84 7.60
C ASP A 112 -4.47 -25.53 8.19
N ARG A 113 -5.07 -24.64 7.38
CA ARG A 113 -5.67 -23.39 7.87
C ARG A 113 -6.83 -23.63 8.83
N ARG A 114 -7.69 -24.61 8.57
CA ARG A 114 -8.76 -25.00 9.52
C ARG A 114 -8.18 -25.53 10.84
N GLU A 115 -7.11 -26.30 10.79
CA GLU A 115 -6.43 -26.77 12.01
C GLU A 115 -5.86 -25.60 12.83
N VAL A 116 -5.23 -24.63 12.16
CA VAL A 116 -4.74 -23.40 12.79
C VAL A 116 -5.90 -22.59 13.40
N ILE A 117 -7.01 -22.42 12.70
CA ILE A 117 -8.21 -21.74 13.21
C ILE A 117 -8.73 -22.43 14.48
N ALA A 118 -8.82 -23.76 14.47
CA ALA A 118 -9.25 -24.53 15.65
C ALA A 118 -8.31 -24.30 16.84
N TYR A 119 -7.00 -24.22 16.59
CA TYR A 119 -6.02 -23.90 17.64
C TYR A 119 -6.12 -22.45 18.12
N ILE A 120 -6.28 -21.47 17.22
CA ILE A 120 -6.49 -20.05 17.58
C ILE A 120 -7.70 -19.89 18.49
N LYS A 121 -8.83 -20.52 18.15
CA LYS A 121 -10.05 -20.48 18.96
C LYS A 121 -9.86 -21.08 20.36
N SER A 122 -8.91 -22.00 20.54
CA SER A 122 -8.62 -22.61 21.84
C SER A 122 -7.95 -21.65 22.84
N PHE A 123 -7.43 -20.51 22.39
CA PHE A 123 -6.85 -19.49 23.28
C PHE A 123 -7.89 -18.73 24.12
N SER A 124 -9.18 -18.81 23.77
CA SER A 124 -10.22 -18.07 24.48
C SER A 124 -11.44 -18.94 24.82
N PRO A 125 -11.91 -18.95 26.08
CA PRO A 125 -13.08 -19.71 26.48
C PRO A 125 -14.37 -19.19 25.84
N PHE A 126 -14.39 -17.97 25.29
CA PHE A 126 -15.57 -17.43 24.61
C PHE A 126 -15.99 -18.27 23.40
N PHE A 127 -15.06 -18.98 22.74
CA PHE A 127 -15.38 -19.89 21.64
C PHE A 127 -15.96 -21.24 22.09
N ALA A 128 -16.02 -21.53 23.39
CA ALA A 128 -16.48 -22.82 23.92
C ALA A 128 -18.01 -22.92 24.06
N SER A 129 -18.76 -21.82 23.93
CA SER A 129 -20.23 -21.80 24.09
C SER A 129 -20.96 -22.68 23.06
N GLY A 130 -20.35 -22.93 21.89
CA GLY A 130 -20.91 -23.76 20.82
C GLY A 130 -22.03 -23.10 20.01
N GLU A 131 -22.46 -21.90 20.40
CA GLU A 131 -23.42 -21.11 19.61
C GLU A 131 -22.71 -20.53 18.38
N ALA A 132 -23.26 -20.82 17.20
CA ALA A 132 -22.74 -20.27 15.95
C ALA A 132 -23.00 -18.75 15.92
N PRO A 133 -21.99 -17.91 15.68
CA PRO A 133 -22.18 -16.47 15.59
C PRO A 133 -23.17 -16.07 14.49
N GLU A 134 -24.07 -15.13 14.78
CA GLU A 134 -25.03 -14.64 13.80
C GLU A 134 -24.38 -13.60 12.87
N VAL A 135 -24.49 -13.85 11.56
CA VAL A 135 -23.99 -12.95 10.52
C VAL A 135 -24.94 -11.79 10.32
N VAL A 136 -24.41 -10.56 10.32
CA VAL A 136 -25.15 -9.36 9.95
C VAL A 136 -25.49 -9.44 8.47
N ARG A 137 -26.78 -9.48 8.15
CA ARG A 137 -27.26 -9.47 6.76
C ARG A 137 -27.15 -8.05 6.21
N ILE A 138 -26.35 -7.89 5.17
CA ILE A 138 -26.25 -6.64 4.41
C ILE A 138 -27.08 -6.75 3.13
N GLY A 139 -27.75 -5.67 2.73
CA GLY A 139 -28.49 -5.61 1.48
C GLY A 139 -27.59 -5.57 0.24
N ARG A 140 -28.16 -5.20 -0.91
CA ARG A 140 -27.38 -4.97 -2.13
C ARG A 140 -27.08 -3.49 -2.27
N ALA A 141 -25.84 -3.18 -2.63
CA ALA A 141 -25.45 -1.81 -2.93
C ALA A 141 -26.34 -1.22 -4.03
N PRO A 142 -26.86 0.01 -3.85
CA PRO A 142 -27.52 0.74 -4.91
C PRO A 142 -26.54 1.04 -6.05
N ARG A 143 -27.06 1.33 -7.24
CA ARG A 143 -26.22 1.69 -8.39
C ARG A 143 -25.37 2.92 -8.04
N ARG A 144 -24.08 2.87 -8.37
CA ARG A 144 -23.16 4.01 -8.27
C ARG A 144 -23.64 5.15 -9.18
N SER A 145 -23.69 6.36 -8.64
CA SER A 145 -23.92 7.61 -9.37
C SER A 145 -23.12 8.73 -8.71
N GLU A 146 -22.90 9.85 -9.42
CA GLU A 146 -22.20 11.01 -8.89
C GLU A 146 -22.98 11.63 -7.72
N GLU A 147 -24.30 11.71 -7.84
CA GLU A 147 -25.20 12.19 -6.78
C GLU A 147 -25.08 11.32 -5.52
N GLY A 148 -25.05 10.00 -5.68
CA GLY A 148 -24.90 9.07 -4.56
C GLY A 148 -23.53 9.19 -3.88
N ILE A 149 -22.46 9.49 -4.62
CA ILE A 149 -21.14 9.76 -4.03
C ILE A 149 -21.17 11.09 -3.26
N GLN A 150 -21.83 12.11 -3.80
CA GLN A 150 -21.97 13.40 -3.14
C GLN A 150 -22.78 13.29 -1.84
N GLU A 151 -23.90 12.55 -1.84
CA GLU A 151 -24.65 12.22 -0.61
C GLU A 151 -23.77 11.50 0.42
N GLY A 152 -22.93 10.57 -0.03
CA GLY A 152 -21.96 9.87 0.81
C GLY A 152 -20.92 10.81 1.43
N LYS A 153 -20.43 11.80 0.66
CA LYS A 153 -19.51 12.84 1.14
C LYS A 153 -20.17 13.73 2.19
N GLU A 154 -21.42 14.12 1.99
CA GLU A 154 -22.18 14.89 2.97
C GLU A 154 -22.41 14.09 4.25
N LEU A 155 -22.67 12.79 4.14
CA LEU A 155 -22.78 11.92 5.30
C LEU A 155 -21.45 11.77 6.05
N TYR A 156 -20.33 11.63 5.33
CA TYR A 156 -18.99 11.59 5.91
C TYR A 156 -18.68 12.83 6.75
N GLN A 157 -19.09 14.00 6.27
CA GLN A 157 -18.97 15.26 6.99
C GLN A 157 -19.92 15.33 8.21
N ARG A 158 -21.19 14.94 8.03
CA ARG A 158 -22.22 14.97 9.08
C ARG A 158 -21.94 13.99 10.23
N LEU A 159 -21.38 12.82 9.93
CA LEU A 159 -20.96 11.83 10.92
C LEU A 159 -19.55 12.12 11.47
N GLU A 160 -18.93 13.22 11.04
CA GLU A 160 -17.63 13.67 11.51
C GLU A 160 -16.50 12.64 11.33
N CYS A 161 -16.59 11.77 10.31
CA CYS A 161 -15.56 10.78 9.98
C CYS A 161 -14.20 11.45 9.73
N TRP A 162 -14.23 12.67 9.20
CA TRP A 162 -13.06 13.52 8.97
C TRP A 162 -12.27 13.87 10.24
N LYS A 163 -12.86 13.78 11.45
CA LYS A 163 -12.12 14.05 12.68
C LYS A 163 -10.97 13.08 12.89
N CYS A 164 -11.13 11.82 12.45
CA CYS A 164 -10.09 10.80 12.53
C CYS A 164 -9.38 10.61 11.19
N HIS A 165 -10.14 10.56 10.09
CA HIS A 165 -9.62 10.24 8.77
C HIS A 165 -9.21 11.47 7.94
N GLY A 166 -9.49 12.69 8.39
CA GLY A 166 -9.23 13.92 7.63
C GLY A 166 -10.26 14.20 6.53
N ASN A 167 -10.21 15.40 5.94
CA ASN A 167 -11.18 15.80 4.91
C ASN A 167 -10.97 15.07 3.58
N ALA A 168 -9.71 14.83 3.21
CA ALA A 168 -9.35 14.05 2.04
C ALA A 168 -9.26 12.54 2.32
N GLY A 169 -9.37 12.12 3.59
CA GLY A 169 -9.33 10.72 3.99
C GLY A 169 -7.92 10.18 4.27
N ARG A 170 -6.88 11.00 4.39
CA ARG A 170 -5.48 10.55 4.56
C ARG A 170 -5.03 10.29 5.99
N GLY A 171 -5.98 10.22 6.94
CA GLY A 171 -5.66 9.95 8.35
C GLY A 171 -5.01 11.14 9.08
N ASP A 172 -5.22 12.35 8.57
CA ASP A 172 -4.70 13.64 9.04
C ASP A 172 -5.75 14.44 9.84
N GLY A 173 -6.82 13.79 10.29
CA GLY A 173 -7.85 14.44 11.10
C GLY A 173 -7.32 14.94 12.45
N PRO A 174 -7.93 15.96 13.05
CA PRO A 174 -7.47 16.54 14.33
C PRO A 174 -7.42 15.54 15.50
N SER A 175 -8.18 14.44 15.43
CA SER A 175 -8.15 13.36 16.43
C SER A 175 -7.17 12.23 16.09
N ALA A 176 -6.62 12.19 14.87
CA ALA A 176 -5.67 11.17 14.42
C ALA A 176 -4.48 10.93 15.38
N PRO A 177 -3.75 11.95 15.87
CA PRO A 177 -2.65 11.73 16.81
C PRO A 177 -3.10 11.16 18.17
N THR A 178 -4.39 11.27 18.51
CA THR A 178 -4.91 10.82 19.81
C THR A 178 -5.41 9.37 19.79
N LEU A 179 -5.47 8.73 18.62
CA LEU A 179 -6.06 7.41 18.48
C LEU A 179 -5.20 6.34 19.16
N ARG A 180 -5.85 5.53 19.99
CA ARG A 180 -5.27 4.38 20.68
C ARG A 180 -6.14 3.15 20.48
N ASP A 181 -5.52 1.99 20.36
CA ASP A 181 -6.26 0.73 20.45
C ASP A 181 -6.67 0.47 21.91
N ARG A 182 -7.40 -0.62 22.13
CA ARG A 182 -7.84 -1.04 23.46
C ARG A 182 -6.68 -1.17 24.48
N ASP A 183 -5.51 -1.58 24.02
CA ASP A 183 -4.35 -1.86 24.87
C ASP A 183 -3.46 -0.60 25.03
N GLU A 184 -4.02 0.57 24.69
CA GLU A 184 -3.40 1.90 24.75
C GLU A 184 -2.19 2.07 23.81
N TYR A 185 -2.07 1.21 22.78
CA TYR A 185 -1.05 1.38 21.75
C TYR A 185 -1.52 2.39 20.68
N PRO A 186 -0.62 3.21 20.13
CA PRO A 186 -0.91 4.06 18.98
C PRO A 186 -1.47 3.25 17.82
N ILE A 187 -2.59 3.72 17.25
CA ILE A 187 -3.19 3.13 16.06
C ILE A 187 -3.52 4.23 15.06
N ALA A 188 -2.94 4.16 13.87
CA ALA A 188 -3.21 5.13 12.82
C ALA A 188 -4.60 4.88 12.22
N ALA A 189 -5.32 5.96 11.92
CA ALA A 189 -6.48 5.88 11.04
C ALA A 189 -6.02 5.41 9.65
N ALA A 190 -6.81 4.53 9.02
CA ALA A 190 -6.50 4.09 7.66
C ALA A 190 -6.56 5.29 6.69
N ASP A 191 -5.58 5.35 5.80
CA ASP A 191 -5.62 6.23 4.64
C ASP A 191 -6.65 5.71 3.63
N LEU A 192 -7.79 6.39 3.57
CA LEU A 192 -8.93 6.03 2.75
C LEU A 192 -8.66 6.22 1.25
N THR A 193 -7.60 6.91 0.87
CA THR A 193 -7.16 7.02 -0.53
C THR A 193 -6.39 5.76 -0.99
N GLU A 194 -6.01 4.89 -0.06
CA GLU A 194 -5.27 3.65 -0.30
C GLU A 194 -6.10 2.38 -0.02
N ASN A 195 -7.27 2.22 -0.65
CA ASN A 195 -8.15 1.08 -0.37
C ASN A 195 -7.52 -0.32 -0.57
N TRP A 196 -6.41 -0.43 -1.32
CA TRP A 196 -5.65 -1.67 -1.45
C TRP A 196 -4.94 -2.09 -0.17
N ARG A 197 -4.80 -1.18 0.80
CA ARG A 197 -4.26 -1.43 2.15
C ARG A 197 -5.33 -1.67 3.20
N PHE A 198 -6.62 -1.68 2.84
CA PHE A 198 -7.67 -1.95 3.83
C PHE A 198 -7.59 -3.40 4.31
N ASN A 199 -7.31 -3.58 5.61
CA ASN A 199 -7.21 -4.88 6.26
C ASN A 199 -8.46 -5.77 6.14
N GLY A 200 -9.63 -5.17 5.90
CA GLY A 200 -10.92 -5.86 5.70
C GLY A 200 -11.37 -6.02 4.25
N GLY A 201 -10.60 -5.51 3.28
CA GLY A 201 -10.96 -5.44 1.87
C GLY A 201 -11.40 -4.05 1.43
N GLY A 202 -11.05 -3.69 0.19
CA GLY A 202 -11.26 -2.35 -0.38
C GLY A 202 -12.46 -2.20 -1.31
N ARG A 203 -13.37 -3.18 -1.38
CA ARG A 203 -14.61 -3.07 -2.18
C ARG A 203 -15.68 -2.31 -1.43
N VAL A 204 -16.69 -1.78 -2.15
CA VAL A 204 -17.83 -1.09 -1.53
C VAL A 204 -18.53 -1.99 -0.51
N GLU A 205 -18.69 -3.28 -0.80
CA GLU A 205 -19.31 -4.23 0.12
C GLU A 205 -18.46 -4.50 1.37
N ASP A 206 -17.13 -4.59 1.21
CA ASP A 206 -16.22 -4.77 2.35
C ASP A 206 -16.22 -3.52 3.24
N ILE A 207 -16.19 -2.32 2.66
CA ILE A 207 -16.25 -1.04 3.37
C ILE A 207 -17.58 -0.91 4.12
N PHE A 208 -18.70 -1.20 3.44
CA PHE A 208 -20.02 -1.20 4.07
C PHE A 208 -20.08 -2.17 5.25
N GLN A 209 -19.54 -3.40 5.08
CA GLN A 209 -19.45 -4.36 6.16
C GLN A 209 -18.69 -3.78 7.37
N ARG A 210 -17.56 -3.09 7.16
CA ARG A 210 -16.81 -2.46 8.28
C ARG A 210 -17.59 -1.33 8.94
N LEU A 211 -18.30 -0.51 8.18
CA LEU A 211 -19.16 0.55 8.73
C LEU A 211 -20.25 -0.04 9.64
N VAL A 212 -20.83 -1.19 9.26
CA VAL A 212 -21.90 -1.82 10.05
C VAL A 212 -21.36 -2.67 11.20
N THR A 213 -20.25 -3.39 11.05
CA THR A 213 -19.72 -4.26 12.12
C THR A 213 -18.82 -3.53 13.10
N GLY A 214 -18.25 -2.38 12.71
CA GLY A 214 -17.13 -1.75 13.42
C GLY A 214 -15.86 -2.60 13.35
N LEU A 215 -14.78 -2.06 13.95
CA LEU A 215 -13.48 -2.73 14.09
C LEU A 215 -13.16 -2.90 15.57
N ASP A 216 -13.57 -4.02 16.16
CA ASP A 216 -13.43 -4.25 17.61
C ASP A 216 -11.96 -4.13 18.07
N GLY A 217 -11.79 -3.52 19.25
CA GLY A 217 -10.47 -3.20 19.81
C GLY A 217 -9.82 -1.95 19.23
N THR A 218 -10.51 -1.22 18.34
CA THR A 218 -10.05 0.08 17.80
C THR A 218 -11.08 1.18 18.08
N PRO A 219 -10.72 2.46 17.92
CA PRO A 219 -11.67 3.57 18.01
C PRO A 219 -12.72 3.62 16.90
N MET A 220 -12.62 2.80 15.84
CA MET A 220 -13.56 2.82 14.72
C MET A 220 -14.87 2.09 15.08
N PRO A 221 -15.97 2.81 15.33
CA PRO A 221 -17.18 2.23 15.90
C PRO A 221 -18.02 1.54 14.83
N SER A 222 -19.01 0.76 15.29
CA SER A 222 -20.11 0.32 14.44
C SER A 222 -21.12 1.44 14.24
N SER A 223 -21.59 1.62 13.01
CA SER A 223 -22.72 2.48 12.67
C SER A 223 -24.08 1.79 12.85
N LYS A 224 -24.11 0.55 13.37
CA LYS A 224 -25.35 -0.21 13.54
C LYS A 224 -26.31 0.47 14.51
N ASP A 225 -25.81 1.07 15.59
CA ASP A 225 -26.67 1.81 16.52
C ASP A 225 -27.34 3.01 15.85
N LEU A 226 -26.64 3.68 14.93
CA LEU A 226 -27.20 4.79 14.14
C LEU A 226 -28.26 4.31 13.13
N LEU A 227 -28.07 3.12 12.56
CA LEU A 227 -29.07 2.48 11.69
C LEU A 227 -30.32 2.08 12.48
N ASP A 228 -30.14 1.39 13.61
CA ASP A 228 -31.23 0.88 14.43
C ASP A 228 -32.05 2.03 15.05
N ALA A 229 -31.39 3.14 15.39
CA ALA A 229 -32.03 4.37 15.86
C ALA A 229 -32.67 5.21 14.72
N GLY A 230 -32.50 4.83 13.45
CA GLY A 230 -33.03 5.56 12.30
C GLY A 230 -32.37 6.92 12.04
N VAL A 231 -31.19 7.17 12.63
CA VAL A 231 -30.39 8.39 12.41
C VAL A 231 -29.79 8.39 10.99
N VAL A 232 -29.44 7.20 10.50
CA VAL A 232 -29.02 6.96 9.11
C VAL A 232 -29.81 5.80 8.53
N THR A 233 -30.02 5.81 7.22
CA THR A 233 -30.62 4.69 6.50
C THR A 233 -29.55 3.77 5.91
N GLU A 234 -29.92 2.53 5.58
CA GLU A 234 -29.00 1.59 4.93
C GLU A 234 -28.49 2.15 3.60
N GLU A 235 -29.37 2.77 2.80
CA GLU A 235 -28.99 3.40 1.54
C GLU A 235 -27.95 4.52 1.75
N GLN A 236 -28.14 5.37 2.77
CA GLN A 236 -27.15 6.41 3.11
C GLN A 236 -25.79 5.82 3.51
N LEU A 237 -25.75 4.71 4.25
CA LEU A 237 -24.47 4.05 4.55
C LEU A 237 -23.83 3.41 3.31
N TRP A 238 -24.63 2.89 2.38
CA TRP A 238 -24.11 2.46 1.08
C TRP A 238 -23.52 3.63 0.28
N ARG A 239 -24.16 4.80 0.31
CA ARG A 239 -23.62 6.03 -0.30
C ARG A 239 -22.30 6.44 0.33
N LEU A 240 -22.20 6.38 1.66
CA LEU A 240 -20.94 6.62 2.37
C LEU A 240 -19.85 5.63 1.98
N ALA A 241 -20.16 4.33 1.88
CA ALA A 241 -19.19 3.33 1.41
C ALA A 241 -18.74 3.58 -0.04
N GLN A 242 -19.65 4.04 -0.92
CA GLN A 242 -19.31 4.45 -2.29
C GLN A 242 -18.41 5.69 -2.32
N TYR A 243 -18.66 6.67 -1.44
CA TYR A 243 -17.79 7.83 -1.28
C TYR A 243 -16.40 7.45 -0.80
N VAL A 244 -16.28 6.65 0.27
CA VAL A 244 -14.99 6.17 0.78
C VAL A 244 -14.24 5.40 -0.32
N ARG A 245 -14.93 4.52 -1.07
CA ARG A 245 -14.31 3.83 -2.21
C ARG A 245 -13.85 4.79 -3.30
N SER A 246 -14.55 5.92 -3.52
CA SER A 246 -14.23 6.89 -4.56
C SER A 246 -12.98 7.73 -4.28
N LEU A 247 -12.49 7.74 -3.02
CA LEU A 247 -11.26 8.43 -2.64
C LEU A 247 -10.00 7.75 -3.20
N SER A 248 -10.08 6.46 -3.52
CA SER A 248 -8.97 5.69 -4.08
C SER A 248 -9.12 5.47 -5.59
N PRO A 249 -8.03 5.29 -6.34
CA PRO A 249 -8.07 4.95 -7.76
C PRO A 249 -8.90 3.68 -8.05
N GLU A 250 -9.37 3.54 -9.29
CA GLU A 250 -10.17 2.38 -9.71
C GLU A 250 -9.39 1.06 -9.59
N GLN A 251 -8.10 1.09 -9.91
CA GLN A 251 -7.18 -0.03 -9.75
C GLN A 251 -6.08 0.35 -8.76
N PRO A 252 -5.61 -0.58 -7.92
CA PRO A 252 -4.41 -0.37 -7.12
C PRO A 252 -3.23 0.07 -8.00
N PRO A 253 -2.36 0.94 -7.51
CA PRO A 253 -1.21 1.38 -8.28
C PRO A 253 -0.31 0.17 -8.61
N ARG A 254 0.17 0.11 -9.84
CA ARG A 254 1.11 -0.93 -10.27
C ARG A 254 2.53 -0.48 -9.95
N VAL A 255 3.29 -1.38 -9.31
CA VAL A 255 4.73 -1.18 -9.12
C VAL A 255 5.42 -1.37 -10.47
N GLN A 256 5.94 -0.29 -11.03
CA GLN A 256 6.71 -0.31 -12.27
C GLN A 256 8.18 -0.03 -11.97
N GLU A 257 9.08 -0.78 -12.59
CA GLU A 257 10.53 -0.60 -12.37
C GLU A 257 11.10 0.65 -13.07
N ILE A 258 10.38 1.18 -14.07
CA ILE A 258 10.86 2.27 -14.94
C ILE A 258 9.94 3.48 -14.81
N VAL A 259 10.48 4.58 -14.30
CA VAL A 259 9.88 5.91 -14.34
C VAL A 259 10.35 6.61 -15.62
N ARG A 260 9.40 6.94 -16.49
CA ARG A 260 9.68 7.64 -17.75
C ARG A 260 9.59 9.14 -17.53
N ALA A 261 10.65 9.85 -17.88
CA ALA A 261 10.66 11.29 -17.97
C ALA A 261 10.35 11.72 -19.39
N ARG A 262 9.17 12.30 -19.58
CA ARG A 262 8.74 12.81 -20.89
C ARG A 262 9.41 14.14 -21.20
N ARG A 263 9.84 14.31 -22.45
CA ARG A 263 10.35 15.59 -22.94
C ARG A 263 9.21 16.58 -23.17
N ILE A 264 9.34 17.81 -22.70
CA ILE A 264 8.37 18.89 -22.94
C ILE A 264 8.98 20.04 -23.75
N GLU A 265 8.10 20.82 -24.38
CA GLU A 265 8.45 22.08 -25.03
C GLU A 265 8.30 23.22 -24.02
N GLY A 266 9.36 24.01 -23.82
CA GLY A 266 9.39 25.06 -22.81
C GLY A 266 10.04 24.61 -21.50
N PRO A 267 10.05 25.50 -20.48
CA PRO A 267 10.73 25.22 -19.23
C PRO A 267 10.04 24.13 -18.42
N VAL A 268 10.82 23.33 -17.69
CA VAL A 268 10.26 22.39 -16.71
C VAL A 268 9.41 23.09 -15.65
N PRO A 269 8.30 22.46 -15.21
CA PRO A 269 7.44 23.00 -14.16
C PRO A 269 8.26 23.29 -12.89
N GLN A 270 7.91 24.38 -12.22
CA GLN A 270 8.55 24.80 -10.98
C GLN A 270 7.64 24.53 -9.78
N HIS A 271 6.32 24.50 -9.97
CA HIS A 271 5.37 24.25 -8.90
C HIS A 271 4.80 22.81 -8.98
N PRO A 272 4.53 22.13 -7.84
CA PRO A 272 3.95 20.80 -7.83
C PRO A 272 2.56 20.67 -8.47
N ASP A 273 1.84 21.78 -8.58
CA ASP A 273 0.47 21.82 -9.16
C ASP A 273 0.42 22.43 -10.55
N ASP A 274 1.58 22.62 -11.20
CA ASP A 274 1.63 23.09 -12.57
C ASP A 274 0.89 22.14 -13.52
N SER A 275 0.05 22.71 -14.40
CA SER A 275 -0.72 21.94 -15.39
C SER A 275 0.14 21.10 -16.35
N ALA A 276 1.44 21.41 -16.47
CA ALA A 276 2.40 20.63 -17.26
C ALA A 276 2.48 19.16 -16.79
N TRP A 277 2.26 18.88 -15.50
CA TRP A 277 2.29 17.53 -14.94
C TRP A 277 1.23 16.59 -15.53
N VAL A 278 0.16 17.10 -16.15
CA VAL A 278 -0.84 16.30 -16.89
C VAL A 278 -0.20 15.51 -18.04
N GLN A 279 0.95 15.94 -18.55
CA GLN A 279 1.68 15.25 -19.61
C GLN A 279 2.57 14.11 -19.10
N ALA A 280 2.82 14.04 -17.79
CA ALA A 280 3.67 13.04 -17.15
C ALA A 280 2.87 11.79 -16.75
N GLU A 281 3.49 10.62 -16.88
CA GLU A 281 2.99 9.40 -16.24
C GLU A 281 3.36 9.43 -14.75
N GLU A 282 2.44 9.00 -13.88
CA GLU A 282 2.68 8.87 -12.44
C GLU A 282 2.98 7.41 -12.08
N PHE A 283 4.05 7.19 -11.33
CA PHE A 283 4.55 5.87 -10.96
C PHE A 283 4.56 5.71 -9.44
N TYR A 284 4.00 4.62 -8.93
CA TYR A 284 4.02 4.32 -7.48
C TYR A 284 5.24 3.47 -7.12
N ILE A 285 6.00 3.96 -6.15
CA ILE A 285 7.20 3.33 -5.61
C ILE A 285 6.89 2.91 -4.17
N PRO A 286 6.66 1.61 -3.87
CA PRO A 286 6.44 1.16 -2.51
C PRO A 286 7.71 1.32 -1.68
N LEU A 287 7.54 1.76 -0.43
CA LEU A 287 8.60 1.84 0.56
C LEU A 287 8.36 0.83 1.69
N VAL A 288 9.45 0.35 2.26
CA VAL A 288 9.44 -0.54 3.43
C VAL A 288 10.40 -0.04 4.49
N GLY A 289 10.22 -0.50 5.72
CA GLY A 289 11.09 -0.10 6.82
C GLY A 289 12.53 -0.53 6.56
N GLN A 290 13.48 0.36 6.84
CA GLN A 290 14.89 0.01 6.76
C GLN A 290 15.25 -0.94 7.91
N ILE A 291 15.38 -2.24 7.61
CA ILE A 291 15.72 -3.30 8.59
C ILE A 291 17.08 -4.00 8.37
N ILE A 292 17.88 -3.51 7.42
CA ILE A 292 19.16 -4.08 7.01
C ILE A 292 20.33 -3.57 7.87
N ARG A 293 20.42 -2.26 8.16
CA ARG A 293 21.54 -1.66 8.91
C ARG A 293 21.04 -0.96 10.18
N PRO A 294 21.73 -1.07 11.32
CA PRO A 294 21.43 -0.25 12.49
C PRO A 294 21.60 1.26 12.20
N PRO A 295 20.74 2.15 12.74
CA PRO A 295 19.52 1.83 13.50
C PRO A 295 18.38 1.39 12.57
N ARG A 296 17.77 0.23 12.86
CA ARG A 296 16.66 -0.34 12.09
C ARG A 296 15.31 0.28 12.47
N TRP A 297 14.39 0.28 11.51
CA TRP A 297 13.01 0.74 11.67
C TRP A 297 12.03 -0.18 10.96
N PHE A 298 11.06 -0.71 11.71
CA PHE A 298 10.12 -1.74 11.25
C PHE A 298 8.70 -1.22 11.00
N ALA A 299 8.39 -0.01 11.48
CA ALA A 299 7.07 0.60 11.38
C ALA A 299 7.14 1.97 10.70
N PRO A 300 7.63 2.04 9.43
CA PRO A 300 7.59 3.29 8.68
C PRO A 300 6.14 3.75 8.51
N ARG A 301 5.91 5.06 8.57
CA ARG A 301 4.58 5.59 8.25
C ARG A 301 4.43 5.91 6.77
N VAL A 302 5.49 6.44 6.15
CA VAL A 302 5.52 6.64 4.71
C VAL A 302 5.76 5.30 4.04
N ASP A 303 4.76 4.83 3.29
CA ASP A 303 4.75 3.48 2.77
C ASP A 303 4.87 3.39 1.24
N GLY A 304 4.92 4.55 0.58
CA GLY A 304 5.05 4.69 -0.85
C GLY A 304 5.26 6.15 -1.27
N ILE A 305 5.84 6.33 -2.45
CA ILE A 305 5.98 7.64 -3.11
C ILE A 305 5.45 7.53 -4.53
N PHE A 306 4.62 8.48 -4.93
CA PHE A 306 4.25 8.69 -6.32
C PHE A 306 5.27 9.61 -6.99
N VAL A 307 5.82 9.18 -8.12
CA VAL A 307 6.88 9.86 -8.85
C VAL A 307 6.38 10.21 -10.25
N SER A 308 6.53 11.47 -10.65
CA SER A 308 6.37 11.92 -12.04
C SER A 308 7.65 12.64 -12.47
N ALA A 309 8.02 12.51 -13.74
CA ALA A 309 9.23 13.13 -14.25
C ALA A 309 8.98 13.82 -15.59
N LEU A 310 9.49 15.04 -15.72
CA LEU A 310 9.48 15.81 -16.97
C LEU A 310 10.86 16.41 -17.17
N TYR A 311 11.26 16.60 -18.43
CA TYR A 311 12.54 17.22 -18.72
C TYR A 311 12.44 18.09 -19.99
N ASP A 312 13.27 19.13 -20.04
CA ASP A 312 13.42 20.00 -21.21
C ASP A 312 14.84 19.84 -21.82
N SER A 313 15.32 20.79 -22.63
CA SER A 313 16.69 20.68 -23.18
C SER A 313 17.81 20.89 -22.16
N GLU A 314 17.50 21.47 -20.99
CA GLU A 314 18.47 21.93 -20.01
C GLU A 314 18.29 21.31 -18.63
N LYS A 315 17.07 20.96 -18.23
CA LYS A 315 16.70 20.57 -16.86
C LYS A 315 15.82 19.32 -16.80
N LEU A 316 15.99 18.60 -15.70
CA LEU A 316 15.08 17.57 -15.21
C LEU A 316 14.25 18.14 -14.06
N ALA A 317 12.96 17.82 -14.04
CA ALA A 317 12.08 18.00 -12.90
C ALA A 317 11.51 16.65 -12.45
N LEU A 318 11.66 16.37 -11.16
CA LEU A 318 11.03 15.23 -10.49
C LEU A 318 9.95 15.76 -9.55
N ARG A 319 8.71 15.32 -9.74
CA ARG A 319 7.62 15.53 -8.80
C ARG A 319 7.46 14.30 -7.94
N LEU A 320 7.52 14.49 -6.63
CA LEU A 320 7.32 13.46 -5.63
C LEU A 320 6.04 13.80 -4.86
N ARG A 321 5.15 12.83 -4.69
CA ARG A 321 4.03 12.93 -3.75
C ARG A 321 4.05 11.77 -2.78
N TRP A 322 3.82 12.03 -1.50
CA TRP A 322 3.65 10.99 -0.50
C TRP A 322 2.69 11.45 0.57
N HIS A 323 2.06 10.50 1.24
CA HIS A 323 1.12 10.78 2.32
C HIS A 323 1.88 10.84 3.64
N ASP A 324 1.61 11.91 4.39
CA ASP A 324 2.11 12.17 5.72
C ASP A 324 1.04 12.97 6.45
N PRO A 325 0.47 12.48 7.56
CA PRO A 325 -0.65 13.16 8.20
C PRO A 325 -0.25 14.41 9.00
N SER A 326 1.03 14.77 9.01
CA SER A 326 1.57 15.97 9.66
C SER A 326 2.58 16.69 8.77
N GLU A 327 2.69 18.00 8.93
CA GLU A 327 3.88 18.74 8.50
C GLU A 327 4.87 18.71 9.67
N SER A 328 5.71 17.68 9.74
CA SER A 328 6.58 17.48 10.88
C SER A 328 7.71 18.53 10.89
N PRO A 329 8.17 18.98 12.06
CA PRO A 329 7.64 18.63 13.38
C PRO A 329 6.37 19.43 13.72
N ASP A 330 5.28 18.73 14.03
CA ASP A 330 4.03 19.33 14.50
C ASP A 330 3.86 19.15 16.02
N SER A 331 3.53 20.22 16.72
CA SER A 331 3.22 20.18 18.14
C SER A 331 1.97 19.35 18.48
N ALA A 332 0.98 19.26 17.58
CA ALA A 332 -0.22 18.46 17.77
C ALA A 332 0.07 16.94 17.85
N TRP A 333 1.18 16.51 17.23
CA TRP A 333 1.63 15.13 17.19
C TRP A 333 2.69 14.80 18.27
N ALA A 334 2.98 15.72 19.19
CA ALA A 334 4.00 15.51 20.23
C ALA A 334 3.69 14.33 21.16
N GLU A 335 2.43 14.15 21.54
CA GLU A 335 2.01 13.04 22.39
C GLU A 335 2.06 11.72 21.63
N TRP A 336 1.65 11.71 20.36
CA TRP A 336 1.81 10.57 19.44
C TRP A 336 3.28 10.16 19.32
N ARG A 337 4.19 11.08 19.01
CA ARG A 337 5.65 10.85 18.98
C ARG A 337 6.13 10.16 20.26
N GLY A 338 5.71 10.68 21.40
CA GLY A 338 6.05 10.12 22.71
C GLY A 338 5.50 8.70 22.90
N ALA A 339 4.28 8.43 22.43
CA ALA A 339 3.66 7.11 22.51
C ALA A 339 4.33 6.09 21.60
N ILE A 340 4.74 6.48 20.38
CA ILE A 340 5.55 5.65 19.48
C ILE A 340 6.87 5.28 20.15
N ALA A 341 7.60 6.26 20.70
CA ALA A 341 8.88 6.02 21.38
C ALA A 341 8.77 5.08 22.59
N ARG A 342 7.64 5.07 23.31
CA ARG A 342 7.37 4.14 24.43
C ARG A 342 6.90 2.77 23.97
N THR A 343 6.20 2.70 22.84
CA THR A 343 5.57 1.47 22.35
C THR A 343 6.56 0.62 21.57
N MET A 344 7.30 1.23 20.65
CA MET A 344 8.25 0.53 19.81
C MET A 344 9.44 0.06 20.64
N ALA A 345 9.79 -1.21 20.53
CA ALA A 345 10.94 -1.75 21.23
C ALA A 345 12.23 -1.13 20.67
N PRO A 346 13.18 -0.72 21.52
CA PRO A 346 14.48 -0.27 21.05
C PRO A 346 15.21 -1.46 20.43
N VAL A 347 15.37 -1.46 19.11
CA VAL A 347 16.06 -2.56 18.39
C VAL A 347 17.57 -2.47 18.62
N ASP A 348 18.14 -1.34 18.22
CA ASP A 348 19.59 -1.10 18.22
C ASP A 348 20.00 0.02 19.18
N GLU A 349 19.14 1.04 19.29
CA GLU A 349 19.37 2.26 20.06
C GLU A 349 18.07 2.73 20.71
N PRO A 350 18.12 3.47 21.84
CA PRO A 350 16.94 4.07 22.44
C PRO A 350 16.15 4.93 21.45
N LEU A 351 14.82 4.89 21.54
CA LEU A 351 13.94 5.81 20.83
C LEU A 351 13.74 7.06 21.69
N ASP A 352 14.05 8.21 21.12
CA ASP A 352 13.66 9.50 21.68
C ASP A 352 12.40 10.02 21.00
N SER A 353 11.77 11.02 21.62
CA SER A 353 10.61 11.72 21.07
C SER A 353 10.96 13.14 20.61
N LEU A 354 12.21 13.37 20.19
CA LEU A 354 12.65 14.69 19.74
C LEU A 354 11.92 15.06 18.44
N PRO A 355 11.53 16.34 18.27
CA PRO A 355 10.93 16.80 17.02
C PRO A 355 11.94 16.66 15.88
N ARG A 356 11.50 16.09 14.76
CA ARG A 356 12.28 15.91 13.53
C ARG A 356 11.46 16.41 12.34
N PRO A 357 12.11 16.88 11.28
CA PRO A 357 11.40 17.22 10.05
C PRO A 357 10.98 15.95 9.30
N ASP A 358 9.97 16.09 8.46
CA ASP A 358 9.75 15.16 7.37
C ASP A 358 10.89 15.29 6.37
N GLY A 359 11.12 14.23 5.62
CA GLY A 359 12.13 14.26 4.58
C GLY A 359 11.89 13.26 3.49
N VAL A 360 12.49 13.56 2.34
CA VAL A 360 12.60 12.62 1.23
C VAL A 360 14.01 12.71 0.66
N MET A 361 14.53 11.58 0.20
CA MET A 361 15.82 11.53 -0.46
C MET A 361 15.73 10.65 -1.71
N VAL A 362 16.32 11.14 -2.80
CA VAL A 362 16.47 10.41 -4.05
C VAL A 362 17.96 10.12 -4.25
N GLN A 363 18.28 8.85 -4.43
CA GLN A 363 19.63 8.38 -4.68
C GLN A 363 19.82 8.05 -6.14
N PHE A 364 20.96 8.47 -6.67
CA PHE A 364 21.47 8.10 -7.98
C PHE A 364 22.89 7.54 -7.85
N PRO A 365 23.36 6.70 -8.78
CA PRO A 365 24.78 6.45 -8.88
C PRO A 365 25.51 7.75 -9.26
N ARG A 366 26.78 7.87 -8.87
CA ARG A 366 27.59 9.04 -9.24
C ARG A 366 27.80 9.16 -10.76
N THR A 367 27.87 8.03 -11.45
CA THR A 367 27.97 7.92 -12.90
C THR A 367 27.00 6.84 -13.38
N ILE A 368 26.38 7.03 -14.55
CA ILE A 368 25.49 6.01 -15.13
C ILE A 368 26.34 4.75 -15.42
N PRO A 369 26.04 3.59 -14.81
CA PRO A 369 26.78 2.36 -15.10
C PRO A 369 26.61 1.94 -16.57
N ASP A 370 27.66 1.35 -17.15
CA ASP A 370 27.61 0.76 -18.49
C ASP A 370 27.17 -0.71 -18.47
N ASP A 371 27.15 -1.33 -17.28
CA ASP A 371 26.72 -2.69 -17.04
C ASP A 371 25.59 -2.75 -15.99
N VAL A 372 25.29 -3.95 -15.48
CA VAL A 372 24.26 -4.16 -14.45
C VAL A 372 24.74 -3.83 -13.04
N THR A 373 26.02 -3.47 -12.86
CA THR A 373 26.56 -3.15 -11.54
C THR A 373 25.96 -1.84 -11.05
N ARG A 374 25.57 -1.85 -9.78
CA ARG A 374 24.93 -0.71 -9.13
C ARG A 374 25.62 -0.52 -7.79
N PRO A 375 25.85 0.74 -7.36
CA PRO A 375 26.20 0.98 -5.97
C PRO A 375 25.13 0.38 -5.07
N TYR A 376 25.50 0.10 -3.82
CA TYR A 376 24.52 -0.41 -2.86
C TYR A 376 23.36 0.59 -2.71
N PHE A 377 22.12 0.09 -2.76
CA PHE A 377 20.93 0.96 -2.78
C PHE A 377 20.78 1.76 -1.49
N LEU A 378 21.43 1.34 -0.40
CA LEU A 378 21.41 2.01 0.88
C LEU A 378 22.65 2.91 1.06
N MET A 379 22.67 4.01 0.30
CA MET A 379 23.71 5.06 0.33
C MET A 379 25.11 4.66 -0.15
N GLY A 380 25.20 3.69 -1.06
CA GLY A 380 26.44 3.32 -1.75
C GLY A 380 27.48 2.64 -0.85
N GLU A 381 28.72 2.60 -1.34
CA GLU A 381 29.88 1.98 -0.68
C GLU A 381 31.14 2.80 -0.98
N PRO A 382 32.26 2.61 -0.25
CA PRO A 382 33.47 3.41 -0.43
C PRO A 382 34.00 3.45 -1.87
N ASN A 383 33.96 2.31 -2.56
CA ASN A 383 34.43 2.19 -3.94
C ASN A 383 33.35 2.57 -4.98
N ASN A 384 32.08 2.61 -4.56
CA ASN A 384 30.93 2.88 -5.40
C ASN A 384 30.05 3.95 -4.73
N PRO A 385 30.49 5.22 -4.72
CA PRO A 385 29.75 6.31 -4.11
C PRO A 385 28.48 6.64 -4.89
N VAL A 386 27.52 7.21 -4.18
CA VAL A 386 26.25 7.69 -4.74
C VAL A 386 26.16 9.20 -4.67
N TYR A 387 25.28 9.75 -5.51
CA TYR A 387 24.87 11.13 -5.53
C TYR A 387 23.43 11.21 -5.04
N LEU A 388 23.15 12.10 -4.09
CA LEU A 388 21.90 12.11 -3.32
C LEU A 388 21.27 13.49 -3.41
N TRP A 389 19.97 13.54 -3.68
CA TRP A 389 19.13 14.72 -3.51
C TRP A 389 18.31 14.54 -2.24
N ARG A 390 18.48 15.41 -1.25
CA ARG A 390 17.75 15.35 0.01
C ARG A 390 16.91 16.60 0.15
N TRP A 391 15.66 16.44 0.59
CA TRP A 391 14.81 17.53 1.01
C TRP A 391 14.25 17.26 2.41
N GLN A 392 14.07 18.31 3.20
CA GLN A 392 13.45 18.26 4.52
C GLN A 392 12.48 19.43 4.74
N SER A 393 11.46 19.23 5.58
CA SER A 393 10.40 20.21 5.86
C SER A 393 10.83 21.32 6.85
N ALA A 394 11.78 21.07 7.75
CA ALA A 394 12.19 22.04 8.77
C ALA A 394 13.71 22.03 9.08
N PRO A 395 14.43 23.16 8.87
CA PRO A 395 14.02 24.23 7.97
C PRO A 395 13.80 23.66 6.56
N ARG A 396 12.86 24.23 5.80
CA ARG A 396 12.65 23.83 4.39
C ARG A 396 13.96 24.01 3.61
N LEU A 397 14.53 22.91 3.16
CA LEU A 397 15.84 22.90 2.53
C LEU A 397 15.96 21.72 1.58
N ALA A 398 16.47 21.96 0.37
CA ALA A 398 17.00 20.91 -0.49
C ALA A 398 18.53 20.99 -0.53
N GLU A 399 19.17 19.83 -0.46
CA GLU A 399 20.61 19.66 -0.57
C GLU A 399 20.92 18.59 -1.61
N ALA A 400 22.08 18.73 -2.25
CA ALA A 400 22.73 17.61 -2.91
C ALA A 400 23.95 17.17 -2.12
N GLY A 401 24.26 15.89 -2.16
CA GLY A 401 25.38 15.33 -1.43
C GLY A 401 25.92 14.06 -2.05
N ARG A 402 26.99 13.56 -1.44
CA ARG A 402 27.57 12.26 -1.75
C ARG A 402 27.48 11.37 -0.53
N ALA A 403 27.37 10.07 -0.76
CA ALA A 403 27.60 9.07 0.28
C ALA A 403 28.46 7.94 -0.26
N THR A 404 29.23 7.34 0.65
CA THR A 404 30.14 6.22 0.45
C THR A 404 29.77 5.05 1.36
N GLY A 405 28.50 4.98 1.76
CA GLY A 405 28.00 4.09 2.79
C GLY A 405 26.83 4.69 3.55
N PHE A 406 26.06 3.82 4.19
CA PHE A 406 24.97 4.20 5.08
C PHE A 406 25.42 5.21 6.14
N GLY A 407 24.68 6.33 6.26
CA GLY A 407 24.96 7.37 7.26
C GLY A 407 26.15 8.29 6.94
N THR A 408 26.76 8.19 5.76
CA THR A 408 27.96 8.98 5.38
C THR A 408 27.66 10.19 4.48
N PHE A 409 26.40 10.65 4.46
CA PHE A 409 25.99 11.79 3.64
C PHE A 409 26.86 13.02 3.93
N THR A 410 27.48 13.54 2.88
CA THR A 410 28.26 14.78 2.90
C THR A 410 27.67 15.73 1.88
N ALA A 411 27.15 16.87 2.35
CA ALA A 411 26.56 17.89 1.49
C ALA A 411 27.60 18.49 0.54
N LEU A 412 27.18 18.78 -0.69
CA LEU A 412 27.94 19.59 -1.63
C LEU A 412 27.79 21.08 -1.28
N PRO A 413 28.76 21.92 -1.64
CA PRO A 413 28.58 23.36 -1.60
C PRO A 413 27.36 23.78 -2.42
N SER A 414 26.70 24.87 -2.01
CA SER A 414 25.62 25.48 -2.80
C SER A 414 26.11 25.77 -4.22
N GLY A 415 25.30 25.44 -5.22
CA GLY A 415 25.68 25.56 -6.61
C GLY A 415 24.67 24.91 -7.56
N PRO A 416 24.97 24.88 -8.86
CA PRO A 416 24.06 24.37 -9.90
C PRO A 416 23.79 22.86 -9.82
N ASP A 417 24.61 22.11 -9.09
CA ASP A 417 24.44 20.67 -8.84
C ASP A 417 23.57 20.39 -7.59
N VAL A 418 23.09 21.41 -6.89
CA VAL A 418 22.06 21.27 -5.84
C VAL A 418 20.69 21.47 -6.48
N PRO A 419 19.71 20.57 -6.29
CA PRO A 419 18.39 20.75 -6.87
C PRO A 419 17.69 21.97 -6.28
N GLY A 420 17.07 22.78 -7.14
CA GLY A 420 16.04 23.72 -6.71
C GLY A 420 14.80 22.94 -6.28
N TYR A 421 13.95 23.55 -5.45
CA TYR A 421 12.75 22.89 -4.96
C TYR A 421 11.57 23.83 -4.78
N GLU A 422 10.37 23.26 -4.84
CA GLU A 422 9.12 23.86 -4.37
C GLU A 422 8.30 22.76 -3.70
N ALA A 423 7.76 23.02 -2.50
CA ALA A 423 7.08 22.03 -1.69
C ALA A 423 5.77 22.57 -1.12
N VAL A 424 4.69 21.79 -1.28
CA VAL A 424 3.35 22.08 -0.77
C VAL A 424 2.90 20.92 0.11
N PHE A 425 2.40 21.24 1.30
CA PHE A 425 1.71 20.30 2.18
C PHE A 425 0.24 20.68 2.27
N GLU A 426 -0.67 19.75 1.99
CA GLU A 426 -2.11 19.96 2.08
C GLU A 426 -2.83 18.63 2.32
N ASP A 427 -3.79 18.62 3.26
CA ASP A 427 -4.65 17.46 3.56
C ASP A 427 -3.90 16.12 3.70
N GLY A 428 -2.81 16.11 4.46
CA GLY A 428 -2.03 14.90 4.75
C GLY A 428 -1.16 14.42 3.59
N GLU A 429 -0.85 15.28 2.62
CA GLU A 429 0.00 14.94 1.47
C GLU A 429 1.06 16.01 1.24
N TRP A 430 2.31 15.55 1.09
CA TRP A 430 3.39 16.34 0.54
C TRP A 430 3.41 16.23 -0.98
N ARG A 431 3.59 17.38 -1.65
CA ARG A 431 3.87 17.50 -3.08
C ARG A 431 5.14 18.33 -3.25
N LEU A 432 6.20 17.69 -3.73
CA LEU A 432 7.52 18.28 -3.89
C LEU A 432 7.94 18.23 -5.35
N VAL A 433 8.47 19.33 -5.87
CA VAL A 433 9.21 19.34 -7.14
C VAL A 433 10.68 19.58 -6.85
N LEU A 434 11.55 18.72 -7.38
CA LEU A 434 12.99 18.89 -7.40
C LEU A 434 13.44 19.14 -8.83
N THR A 435 14.13 20.26 -9.08
CA THR A 435 14.63 20.60 -10.42
C THR A 435 16.14 20.77 -10.45
N ARG A 436 16.78 20.27 -11.50
CA ARG A 436 18.23 20.42 -11.68
C ARG A 436 18.60 20.34 -13.15
N ALA A 437 19.68 21.04 -13.53
CA ALA A 437 20.23 20.96 -14.88
C ALA A 437 20.61 19.52 -15.27
N LEU A 438 20.47 19.11 -16.53
CA LEU A 438 20.84 17.78 -17.00
C LEU A 438 22.36 17.56 -16.93
N ALA A 439 23.13 18.55 -17.39
CA ALA A 439 24.59 18.55 -17.32
C ALA A 439 25.05 18.85 -15.90
N ALA A 440 26.00 18.08 -15.37
CA ALA A 440 26.63 18.37 -14.08
C ALA A 440 27.67 19.48 -14.25
N ALA A 441 27.73 20.41 -13.31
CA ALA A 441 28.80 21.40 -13.29
C ALA A 441 30.12 20.76 -12.85
N ASP A 442 30.08 19.85 -11.87
CA ASP A 442 31.20 18.99 -11.49
C ASP A 442 30.86 17.50 -11.61
N THR A 443 31.25 16.89 -12.73
CA THR A 443 31.07 15.44 -12.97
C THR A 443 31.83 14.54 -12.00
N ALA A 444 32.80 15.06 -11.24
CA ALA A 444 33.48 14.28 -10.22
C ALA A 444 32.59 14.04 -8.98
N SER A 445 31.61 14.92 -8.74
CA SER A 445 30.76 14.91 -7.55
C SER A 445 29.27 14.75 -7.83
N ALA A 446 28.79 15.08 -9.03
CA ALA A 446 27.39 15.01 -9.42
C ALA A 446 27.15 14.22 -10.72
N LEU A 447 25.97 13.61 -10.83
CA LEU A 447 25.55 12.83 -11.99
C LEU A 447 25.19 13.75 -13.17
N SER A 448 25.60 13.39 -14.40
CA SER A 448 25.00 13.98 -15.62
C SER A 448 23.85 13.11 -16.11
N PHE A 449 22.66 13.68 -16.24
CA PHE A 449 21.46 12.98 -16.70
C PHE A 449 21.48 12.87 -18.22
N ALA A 450 21.55 11.64 -18.73
CA ALA A 450 21.58 11.36 -20.16
C ALA A 450 20.22 10.83 -20.66
N THR A 451 19.81 11.24 -21.85
CA THR A 451 18.63 10.68 -22.54
C THR A 451 18.92 9.26 -23.04
N GLY A 452 17.87 8.46 -23.20
CA GLY A 452 17.94 7.11 -23.76
C GLY A 452 18.60 6.04 -22.89
N ARG A 453 19.18 6.42 -21.74
CA ARG A 453 19.84 5.48 -20.81
C ARG A 453 19.02 5.29 -19.53
N PRO A 454 18.89 4.06 -19.03
CA PRO A 454 18.31 3.82 -17.71
C PRO A 454 19.25 4.31 -16.62
N ILE A 455 18.77 5.23 -15.79
CA ILE A 455 19.49 5.81 -14.66
C ILE A 455 18.94 5.17 -13.38
N PRO A 456 19.72 4.34 -12.67
CA PRO A 456 19.26 3.77 -11.41
C PRO A 456 18.88 4.87 -10.41
N MET A 457 17.74 4.72 -9.75
CA MET A 457 17.33 5.56 -8.63
C MET A 457 16.70 4.77 -7.48
N ALA A 458 16.91 5.23 -6.25
CA ALA A 458 16.27 4.69 -5.05
C ALA A 458 15.75 5.83 -4.18
N PHE A 459 14.75 5.54 -3.35
CA PHE A 459 14.02 6.53 -2.58
C PHE A 459 14.06 6.20 -1.08
N PHE A 460 14.06 7.25 -0.28
CA PHE A 460 13.97 7.19 1.18
C PHE A 460 13.00 8.26 1.65
N ALA A 461 12.25 7.98 2.70
CA ALA A 461 11.33 8.92 3.31
C ALA A 461 11.35 8.81 4.84
N TRP A 462 11.05 9.93 5.48
CA TRP A 462 10.95 10.07 6.93
C TRP A 462 9.67 10.83 7.28
N ASP A 463 8.87 10.25 8.16
CA ASP A 463 7.86 10.98 8.95
C ASP A 463 8.48 11.34 10.32
N GLY A 464 8.77 12.63 10.50
CA GLY A 464 9.43 13.10 11.72
C GLY A 464 8.58 12.89 12.98
N ASP A 465 7.27 12.97 12.84
CA ASP A 465 6.28 12.76 13.89
C ASP A 465 5.96 11.30 14.16
N ASN A 466 6.46 10.38 13.34
CA ASN A 466 6.57 8.96 13.65
C ASN A 466 7.94 8.57 14.25
N THR A 467 8.71 9.54 14.76
CA THR A 467 10.06 9.37 15.35
C THR A 467 11.15 8.94 14.35
N GLU A 468 10.89 9.08 13.05
CA GLU A 468 11.82 8.72 12.00
C GLU A 468 12.89 9.79 11.82
N GLY A 469 14.12 9.36 11.54
CA GLY A 469 15.25 10.25 11.33
C GLY A 469 16.55 9.46 11.15
N GLY A 470 17.47 10.02 10.36
CA GLY A 470 18.75 9.37 10.08
C GLY A 470 18.54 7.98 9.47
N GLY A 471 18.98 6.94 10.18
CA GLY A 471 18.85 5.55 9.71
C GLY A 471 17.47 4.92 9.84
N ARG A 472 16.61 5.47 10.72
CA ARG A 472 15.21 5.02 10.90
C ARG A 472 14.35 5.70 9.86
N MET A 473 13.96 4.96 8.83
CA MET A 473 13.28 5.51 7.65
C MET A 473 12.58 4.42 6.85
N ALA A 474 11.75 4.85 5.91
CA ALA A 474 11.27 4.04 4.81
C ALA A 474 12.28 4.06 3.65
N VAL A 475 12.45 2.94 2.95
CA VAL A 475 13.41 2.78 1.84
C VAL A 475 12.83 1.93 0.71
N SER A 476 13.16 2.27 -0.54
CA SER A 476 12.85 1.49 -1.73
C SER A 476 14.03 0.59 -2.16
N THR A 477 13.78 -0.35 -3.08
CA THR A 477 14.84 -0.96 -3.89
C THR A 477 15.31 -0.02 -5.01
N TRP A 478 16.19 -0.50 -5.89
CA TRP A 478 16.50 0.22 -7.14
C TRP A 478 15.33 0.18 -8.12
N TYR A 479 15.05 1.35 -8.70
CA TYR A 479 14.20 1.61 -9.87
C TYR A 479 15.04 2.31 -10.93
N TYR A 480 14.46 2.63 -12.08
CA TYR A 480 15.14 3.30 -13.19
C TYR A 480 14.39 4.55 -13.63
N LEU A 481 15.11 5.65 -13.78
CA LEU A 481 14.66 6.84 -14.50
C LEU A 481 15.14 6.74 -15.94
N VAL A 482 14.24 6.91 -16.91
CA VAL A 482 14.58 6.98 -18.34
C VAL A 482 14.09 8.30 -18.91
N LEU A 483 15.01 9.15 -19.35
CA LEU A 483 14.68 10.34 -20.13
C LEU A 483 14.48 9.92 -21.58
N GLU A 484 13.24 9.98 -22.07
CA GLU A 484 12.87 9.53 -23.42
C GLU A 484 13.72 10.23 -24.48
N GLU A 485 14.25 9.54 -25.48
CA GLU A 485 14.98 10.23 -26.55
C GLU A 485 14.03 11.11 -27.38
N PRO A 486 14.45 12.32 -27.76
CA PRO A 486 13.70 13.12 -28.71
C PRO A 486 13.64 12.36 -30.04
N VAL A 487 12.43 12.09 -30.53
CA VAL A 487 12.22 11.44 -31.82
C VAL A 487 12.94 12.25 -32.91
N PRO A 488 13.91 11.68 -33.65
CA PRO A 488 14.64 12.40 -34.67
C PRO A 488 13.67 12.99 -35.70
N GLY A 489 13.89 14.24 -36.14
CA GLY A 489 13.03 14.86 -37.17
C GLY A 489 12.94 14.03 -38.46
N THR A 490 13.98 13.25 -38.77
CA THR A 490 14.00 12.30 -39.88
C THR A 490 12.92 11.21 -39.78
N ALA A 491 12.51 10.82 -38.57
CA ALA A 491 11.45 9.83 -38.37
C ALA A 491 10.08 10.33 -38.87
N TYR A 492 9.82 11.65 -38.85
CA TYR A 492 8.61 12.26 -39.41
C TYR A 492 8.72 12.54 -40.92
N VAL A 493 9.92 12.88 -41.40
CA VAL A 493 10.15 13.19 -42.82
C VAL A 493 10.17 11.93 -43.69
N THR A 494 10.70 10.81 -43.17
CA THR A 494 10.89 9.58 -43.95
C THR A 494 9.57 9.00 -44.50
N PRO A 495 8.50 8.85 -43.72
CA PRO A 495 7.21 8.36 -44.23
C PRO A 495 6.60 9.31 -45.27
N VAL A 496 6.75 10.62 -45.06
CA VAL A 496 6.21 11.66 -45.96
C VAL A 496 6.96 11.65 -47.30
N VAL A 497 8.29 11.56 -47.28
CA VAL A 497 9.12 11.42 -48.50
C VAL A 497 8.82 10.10 -49.20
N ALA A 498 8.70 8.99 -48.47
CA ALA A 498 8.35 7.70 -49.04
C ALA A 498 6.96 7.71 -49.70
N ALA A 499 5.97 8.36 -49.08
CA ALA A 499 4.63 8.53 -49.66
C ALA A 499 4.66 9.40 -50.92
N MET A 500 5.41 10.51 -50.91
CA MET A 500 5.60 11.36 -52.09
C MET A 500 6.28 10.61 -53.24
N LEU A 501 7.35 9.86 -52.96
CA LEU A 501 8.06 9.06 -53.96
C LEU A 501 7.16 7.97 -54.54
N THR A 502 6.39 7.29 -53.68
CA THR A 502 5.42 6.26 -54.10
C THR A 502 4.32 6.85 -54.96
N GLY A 503 3.77 8.01 -54.58
CA GLY A 503 2.78 8.75 -55.35
C GLY A 503 3.32 9.20 -56.71
N LEU A 504 4.56 9.70 -56.76
CA LEU A 504 5.23 10.10 -58.00
C LEU A 504 5.45 8.89 -58.93
N LEU A 505 5.90 7.77 -58.38
CA LEU A 505 6.09 6.52 -59.14
C LEU A 505 4.75 6.01 -59.70
N GLY A 506 3.70 6.01 -58.87
CA GLY A 506 2.34 5.67 -59.28
C GLY A 506 1.85 6.57 -60.41
N TRP A 507 2.04 7.89 -60.29
CA TRP A 507 1.70 8.84 -61.34
C TRP A 507 2.45 8.58 -62.65
N VAL A 508 3.75 8.30 -62.60
CA VAL A 508 4.57 7.97 -63.79
C VAL A 508 4.06 6.70 -64.48
N VAL A 509 3.69 5.66 -63.72
CA VAL A 509 3.14 4.42 -64.28
C VAL A 509 1.80 4.68 -64.98
N VAL A 510 0.87 5.39 -64.31
CA VAL A 510 -0.44 5.75 -64.88
C VAL A 510 -0.27 6.61 -66.12
N TRP A 511 0.58 7.63 -66.06
CA TRP A 511 0.86 8.51 -67.19
C TRP A 511 1.44 7.74 -68.39
N ARG A 512 2.40 6.82 -68.17
CA ARG A 512 2.94 5.96 -69.23
C ARG A 512 1.89 5.01 -69.81
N ALA A 513 1.02 4.44 -68.99
CA ALA A 513 -0.07 3.58 -69.44
C ALA A 513 -1.07 4.35 -70.33
N GLN A 514 -1.53 5.51 -69.88
CA GLN A 514 -2.43 6.38 -70.65
C GLN A 514 -1.79 6.85 -71.96
N ARG A 515 -0.50 7.16 -71.96
CA ARG A 515 0.22 7.57 -73.17
C ARG A 515 0.34 6.43 -74.19
N ARG A 516 0.55 5.19 -73.72
CA ARG A 516 0.53 3.98 -74.57
C ARG A 516 -0.84 3.71 -75.16
N GLU A 517 -1.91 3.83 -74.38
CA GLU A 517 -3.28 3.68 -74.86
C GLU A 517 -3.61 4.71 -75.95
N ARG A 518 -3.20 5.97 -75.78
CA ARG A 518 -3.39 7.02 -76.79
C ARG A 518 -2.60 6.77 -78.09
N THR A 519 -1.39 6.22 -78.02
CA THR A 519 -0.67 5.81 -79.25
C THR A 519 -1.27 4.58 -79.91
N ILE A 520 -1.93 3.69 -79.16
CA ILE A 520 -2.63 2.52 -79.72
C ILE A 520 -3.97 2.94 -80.35
N SER A 521 -4.70 3.90 -79.75
CA SER A 521 -5.96 4.40 -80.30
C SER A 521 -5.74 5.29 -81.53
N GLY A 522 -4.68 6.11 -81.55
CA GLY A 522 -4.33 6.96 -82.70
C GLY A 522 -3.71 6.22 -83.90
N ALA A 523 -3.43 4.92 -83.77
CA ALA A 523 -3.02 4.05 -84.88
C ALA A 523 -4.19 3.24 -85.48
N ARG A 524 -5.42 3.48 -85.00
CA ARG A 524 -6.67 2.85 -85.45
C ARG A 524 -7.64 3.81 -86.16
N GLU A 525 -7.27 5.07 -86.30
CA GLU A 525 -7.84 6.01 -87.29
C GLU A 525 -6.90 6.07 -88.50
#